data_AF-A0A956WUP9-F1
#
_entry.id   AF-A0A956WUP9-F1
#
_cell.length_a   1.000
_cell.length_b   1.000
_cell.length_c   1.000
_cell.angle_alpha   90.00
_cell.angle_beta   90.00
_cell.angle_gamma   90.00
#
_symmetry.space_group_name_H-M   'P 1'
#
loop_
_entity.id
_entity.type
_entity.pdbx_description
1 polymer ?
#
loop_
_entity_poly.entity_id
_entity_poly.type
_entity_poly.pdbx_seq_one_letter_code
_entity_poly.pdbx_strand_id
1 'polypeptide(L)' 'MNPLESLWRSRKFWLAVVAVVQTAVFAWLPGFPDEVWQAINVILLWLIGTIAVEDAAGKLGIRNRPQGTAGE' A
#
# COMPACT_ATOMS: atom_id res chain seq x y z
N MET A 1 -3.42 14.95 15.95
CA MET A 1 -4.17 13.83 15.34
C MET A 1 -4.05 12.64 16.26
N ASN A 2 -5.16 11.98 16.57
CA ASN A 2 -5.11 10.76 17.36
C ASN A 2 -4.45 9.64 16.53
N PRO A 3 -3.64 8.74 17.13
CA PRO A 3 -2.95 7.68 16.38
C PRO A 3 -3.90 6.80 15.55
N LEU A 4 -5.09 6.54 16.10
CA LEU A 4 -6.14 5.77 15.43
C LEU A 4 -6.69 6.47 14.18
N GLU A 5 -6.85 7.78 14.25
CA GLU A 5 -7.25 8.65 13.13
C GLU A 5 -6.22 8.63 12.01
N SER A 6 -4.93 8.59 12.38
CA SER A 6 -3.83 8.48 11.42
C SER A 6 -3.81 7.13 10.70
N LEU A 7 -4.11 6.04 11.41
CA LEU A 7 -4.22 4.70 10.81
C LEU A 7 -5.40 4.61 9.85
N TRP A 8 -6.57 5.09 10.25
CA TRP A 8 -7.78 5.05 9.44
C TRP A 8 -7.67 5.85 8.14
N ARG A 9 -6.81 6.88 8.11
CA ARG A 9 -6.52 7.68 6.89
C ARG A 9 -5.41 7.07 6.01
N SER A 10 -4.69 6.06 6.50
CA SER A 10 -3.56 5.48 5.78
C SER A 10 -4.03 4.54 4.66
N ARG A 11 -3.63 4.83 3.42
CA ARG A 11 -3.88 3.98 2.25
C ARG A 11 -3.32 2.56 2.44
N LYS A 12 -2.14 2.45 3.05
CA LYS A 12 -1.46 1.17 3.32
C LYS A 12 -2.21 0.35 4.37
N PHE A 13 -2.85 1.00 5.34
CA PHE A 13 -3.70 0.33 6.32
C PHE A 13 -4.90 -0.33 5.65
N TRP A 14 -5.62 0.39 4.78
CA TRP A 14 -6.76 -0.17 4.07
C TRP A 14 -6.37 -1.30 3.11
N LEU A 15 -5.21 -1.25 2.48
CA LEU A 15 -4.69 -2.38 1.71
C LEU A 15 -4.49 -3.64 2.57
N ALA A 16 -3.96 -3.49 3.78
CA ALA A 16 -3.83 -4.61 4.70
C ALA A 16 -5.20 -5.15 5.15
N VAL A 17 -6.17 -4.26 5.42
CA VAL A 17 -7.55 -4.65 5.74
C VAL A 17 -8.16 -5.44 4.59
N VAL A 18 -8.00 -4.98 3.35
CA VAL A 18 -8.49 -5.70 2.15
C VAL A 18 -7.86 -7.09 2.07
N ALA A 19 -6.55 -7.23 2.29
CA ALA A 19 -5.88 -8.54 2.27
C ALA A 19 -6.41 -9.51 3.34
N VAL A 20 -6.75 -9.00 4.53
CA VAL A 20 -7.39 -9.81 5.59
C VAL A 20 -8.80 -10.24 5.18
N VAL A 21 -9.62 -9.32 4.67
CA VAL A 21 -10.97 -9.62 4.17
C VAL A 21 -10.90 -10.64 3.03
N GLN A 22 -9.96 -10.45 2.11
CA GLN A 22 -9.69 -11.32 0.98
C GLN A 22 -9.38 -12.76 1.43
N THR A 23 -8.55 -12.91 2.47
CA THR A 23 -8.25 -14.21 3.09
C THR A 23 -9.48 -14.83 3.76
N ALA A 24 -10.30 -14.02 4.44
CA ALA A 24 -11.53 -14.49 5.07
C ALA A 24 -12.56 -14.98 4.04
N VAL A 25 -12.69 -14.30 2.90
CA VAL A 25 -13.54 -14.74 1.78
C VAL A 25 -13.08 -16.11 1.26
N PHE A 26 -11.77 -16.32 1.10
CA PHE A 26 -11.20 -17.61 0.68
C PHE A 26 -11.50 -18.73 1.68
N ALA A 27 -11.45 -18.42 2.97
CA ALA A 27 -11.68 -19.41 4.02
C ALA A 27 -13.16 -19.82 4.14
N TRP A 28 -14.10 -18.93 3.80
CA TRP A 28 -15.53 -19.13 4.11
C TRP A 28 -16.47 -19.20 2.91
N LEU A 29 -16.02 -18.83 1.71
CA LEU A 29 -16.82 -18.92 0.47
C LEU A 29 -16.19 -19.92 -0.51
N PRO A 30 -16.43 -21.24 -0.33
CA PRO A 30 -16.00 -22.22 -1.31
C PRO A 30 -16.73 -21.99 -2.65
N GLY A 31 -15.98 -21.87 -3.74
CA GLY A 31 -16.52 -21.66 -5.08
C GLY A 31 -16.72 -20.18 -5.47
N PHE A 32 -16.02 -19.24 -4.82
CA PHE A 32 -16.00 -17.85 -5.28
C PHE A 32 -15.47 -17.76 -6.73
N PRO A 33 -16.09 -16.98 -7.63
CA PRO A 33 -15.72 -16.96 -9.04
C PRO A 33 -14.28 -16.50 -9.30
N ASP A 34 -13.55 -17.27 -10.11
CA ASP A 34 -12.15 -17.01 -10.43
C ASP A 34 -11.97 -15.70 -11.22
N GLU A 35 -12.90 -15.35 -12.10
CA GLU A 35 -12.81 -14.13 -12.92
C GLU A 35 -12.89 -12.86 -12.06
N VAL A 36 -13.77 -12.89 -11.05
CA VAL A 36 -13.91 -11.80 -10.08
C VAL A 36 -12.63 -11.69 -9.25
N TRP A 37 -12.06 -12.84 -8.87
CA TRP A 37 -10.81 -12.88 -8.15
C TRP A 37 -9.63 -12.28 -8.93
N GLN A 38 -9.50 -12.66 -10.21
CA GLN A 38 -8.47 -12.13 -11.08
C GLN A 38 -8.62 -10.62 -11.27
N ALA A 39 -9.85 -10.12 -11.44
CA ALA A 39 -10.10 -8.68 -11.55
C ALA A 39 -9.65 -7.92 -10.28
N ILE A 40 -9.96 -8.44 -9.09
CA ILE A 40 -9.51 -7.87 -7.82
C ILE A 40 -7.97 -7.85 -7.76
N ASN A 41 -7.31 -8.95 -8.12
CA ASN A 41 -5.85 -9.04 -8.10
C ASN A 41 -5.19 -8.02 -9.03
N VAL A 42 -5.74 -7.81 -10.22
CA VAL A 42 -5.24 -6.79 -11.16
C VAL A 42 -5.30 -5.39 -10.54
N ILE A 43 -6.44 -5.04 -9.91
CA ILE A 43 -6.60 -3.75 -9.23
C ILE A 43 -5.61 -3.60 -8.07
N LEU A 44 -5.47 -4.64 -7.24
CA LEU A 44 -4.56 -4.64 -6.10
C LEU A 44 -3.10 -4.51 -6.55
N LEU A 45 -2.69 -5.26 -7.58
CA LEU A 45 -1.35 -5.16 -8.15
C LEU A 45 -1.06 -3.74 -8.65
N TRP A 46 -2.03 -3.11 -9.31
CA TRP A 46 -1.88 -1.74 -9.79
C TRP A 46 -1.72 -0.76 -8.61
N LEU A 47 -2.59 -0.85 -7.60
CA LEU A 47 -2.56 0.03 -6.44
C LEU A 47 -1.26 -0.12 -5.63
N ILE A 48 -0.84 -1.37 -5.38
CA ILE A 48 0.39 -1.69 -4.67
C ILE A 48 1.60 -1.21 -5.49
N GLY A 49 1.60 -1.45 -6.79
CA GLY A 49 2.65 -1.00 -7.71
C GLY A 49 2.84 0.51 -7.67
N THR A 50 1.76 1.29 -7.77
CA THR A 50 1.82 2.76 -7.67
C THR A 50 2.41 3.21 -6.33
N ILE A 51 1.95 2.63 -5.20
CA ILE A 51 2.46 2.98 -3.87
C ILE A 51 3.94 2.61 -3.73
N ALA A 52 4.37 1.48 -4.28
CA ALA A 52 5.77 1.06 -4.25
C ALA A 52 6.66 2.04 -5.05
N VAL A 53 6.19 2.51 -6.20
CA VAL A 53 6.88 3.54 -7.00
C VAL A 53 6.95 4.86 -6.24
N GLU A 54 5.85 5.33 -5.64
CA GLU A 54 5.82 6.55 -4.81
C GLU A 54 6.83 6.45 -3.64
N ASP A 55 6.84 5.31 -2.94
CA ASP A 55 7.75 5.05 -1.82
C ASP A 55 9.22 5.02 -2.28
N ALA A 56 9.51 4.44 -3.45
CA ALA A 56 10.87 4.39 -4.00
C ALA A 56 11.34 5.79 -4.43
N ALA A 57 10.50 6.55 -5.14
CA ALA A 57 10.80 7.90 -5.57
C ALA A 57 11.06 8.84 -4.37
N GLY A 58 10.23 8.76 -3.33
CA GLY A 58 10.43 9.53 -2.10
C GLY A 58 11.77 9.24 -1.43
N LYS A 59 12.20 7.97 -1.38
CA LYS A 59 13.51 7.58 -0.83
C LYS A 59 14.68 8.10 -1.66
N LEU A 60 14.56 8.13 -2.98
CA LEU A 60 15.59 8.65 -3.88
C LEU A 60 15.70 10.19 -3.79
N GLY A 61 14.57 10.89 -3.66
CA GLY A 61 14.55 12.36 -3.50
C GLY A 61 15.18 12.86 -2.20
N ILE A 62 15.09 12.10 -1.09
CA ILE A 62 15.74 12.43 0.18
C ILE A 62 17.28 12.36 0.08
N ARG A 63 17.82 11.55 -0.83
CA ARG A 63 19.27 11.33 -0.97
C ARG A 63 20.03 12.51 -1.60
N ASN A 64 19.33 13.46 -2.22
CA ASN A 64 19.91 14.57 -2.98
C ASN A 64 19.98 15.91 -2.24
N ARG A 65 19.81 15.97 -0.91
CA ARG A 65 20.12 17.21 -0.18
C ARG A 65 21.65 17.37 -0.09
N PRO A 66 22.26 18.41 -0.70
CA PRO A 66 23.63 18.74 -0.40
C PRO A 66 23.71 19.08 1.09
N GLN A 67 24.54 18.36 1.84
CA GLN A 67 24.97 18.84 3.15
C GLN A 67 25.69 20.16 2.90
N GLY A 68 25.08 21.27 3.31
CA GLY A 68 25.76 22.55 3.34
C GLY A 68 27.06 22.38 4.12
N THR A 69 28.15 22.82 3.50
CA THR A 69 29.46 22.98 4.11
C THR A 69 29.32 23.72 5.43
N ALA A 70 29.31 22.97 6.52
CA ALA A 70 29.55 23.49 7.86
C ALA A 70 31.06 23.72 7.97
N GLY A 71 31.48 24.93 7.68
CA GLY A 71 32.87 25.34 7.76
C GLY A 71 33.15 26.44 6.77
N GLU A 72 32.94 27.68 7.22
CA GLU A 72 33.82 28.86 7.03
C GLU A 72 33.22 30.05 7.79
#